data_AF-A0A8S3HX59-F1
#
_entry.id   AF-A0A8S3HX59-F1
#
_cell.length_a   1.000
_cell.length_b   1.000
_cell.length_c   1.000
_cell.angle_alpha   90.00
_cell.angle_beta   90.00
_cell.angle_gamma   90.00
#
_symmetry.space_group_name_H-M   'P 1'
#
loop_
_entity.id
_entity.type
_entity.pdbx_description
1 polymer ?
#
loop_
_entity_poly.entity_id
_entity_poly.type
_entity_poly.pdbx_seq_one_letter_code
_entity_poly.pdbx_strand_id
1 'polypeptide(L)'
;MVKNGGINLHLSTIFSEEIWKNRETMRIILETTWNSCICDNPDTGVPFTADVIIANPPSFGHIHCAEKLGIPLHIVFGMPWSETRQFPHPFSLSEDRNYQNYERNRESYENIAKLVSDSQSRFSMPCGTLLVNMLTNNN
;
A
#
# COMPACT_ATOMS: atom_id res chain seq x y z
N MET A 1 11.51 -9.20 3.20
CA MET A 1 10.11 -9.33 2.74
C MET A 1 9.23 -9.26 3.97
N VAL A 2 8.31 -8.30 4.05
CA VAL A 2 7.39 -8.14 5.19
C VAL A 2 6.55 -9.42 5.28
N LYS A 3 6.51 -10.06 6.45
CA LYS A 3 5.67 -11.22 6.68
C LYS A 3 4.23 -10.71 6.81
N ASN A 4 3.46 -10.79 5.72
CA ASN A 4 2.03 -10.51 5.75
C ASN A 4 1.31 -11.72 6.39
N GLY A 5 1.40 -11.84 7.71
CA GLY A 5 0.56 -12.76 8.47
C GLY A 5 -0.90 -12.35 8.28
N GLY A 6 -1.74 -13.28 7.82
CA GLY A 6 -3.15 -13.03 7.55
C GLY A 6 -3.87 -12.36 8.71
N ILE A 7 -4.96 -11.67 8.38
CA ILE A 7 -5.82 -10.93 9.33
C ILE A 7 -6.54 -11.93 10.24
N ASN A 8 -5.87 -12.43 11.27
CA ASN A 8 -6.49 -13.14 12.39
C ASN A 8 -6.63 -12.15 13.55
N LEU A 9 -7.77 -11.45 13.59
CA LEU A 9 -8.15 -10.55 14.68
C LEU A 9 -8.57 -11.38 15.90
N HIS A 10 -7.59 -11.91 16.64
CA HIS A 10 -7.85 -12.56 17.92
C HIS A 10 -8.07 -11.48 19.00
N LEU A 11 -9.15 -11.57 19.76
CA LEU A 11 -9.50 -10.58 20.79
C LEU A 11 -8.42 -10.45 21.88
N SER A 12 -7.56 -11.45 22.09
CA SER A 12 -6.43 -11.31 23.01
C SER A 12 -5.36 -10.33 22.49
N THR A 13 -5.28 -10.07 21.19
CA THR A 13 -4.39 -9.07 20.62
C THR A 13 -4.82 -7.67 21.04
N ILE A 14 -6.13 -7.42 21.24
CA ILE A 14 -6.70 -6.15 21.74
C ILE A 14 -6.15 -5.74 23.11
N PHE A 15 -5.78 -6.72 23.94
CA PHE A 15 -5.19 -6.50 25.27
C PHE A 15 -3.69 -6.79 25.34
N SER A 16 -3.05 -7.07 24.20
CA SER A 16 -1.65 -7.47 24.15
C SER A 16 -0.69 -6.27 24.08
N GLU A 17 0.53 -6.46 24.60
CA GLU A 17 1.67 -5.53 24.42
C GLU A 17 1.98 -5.20 22.95
N GLU A 18 1.56 -6.07 22.04
CA GLU A 18 1.76 -5.92 20.60
C GLU A 18 1.04 -4.68 20.06
N ILE A 19 -0.13 -4.32 20.62
CA ILE A 19 -0.83 -3.10 20.23
C ILE A 19 -0.06 -1.85 20.66
N TRP A 20 0.52 -1.86 21.86
CA TRP A 20 1.32 -0.73 22.33
C TRP A 20 2.59 -0.56 21.50
N LYS A 21 3.28 -1.66 21.17
CA LYS A 21 4.43 -1.66 20.26
C LYS A 21 4.06 -1.19 18.85
N ASN A 22 2.89 -1.61 18.34
CA ASN A 22 2.39 -1.17 17.04
C ASN A 22 2.03 0.32 17.04
N ARG A 23 1.42 0.83 18.13
CA ARG A 23 1.13 2.26 18.29
C ARG A 23 2.40 3.09 18.35
N GLU A 24 3.42 2.64 19.08
CA GLU A 24 4.70 3.34 19.14
C GLU A 24 5.41 3.34 17.79
N THR A 25 5.39 2.21 17.08
CA THR A 25 5.91 2.12 15.71
C THR A 25 5.18 3.10 14.79
N MET A 26 3.85 3.15 14.85
CA MET A 26 3.05 4.09 14.08
C MET A 26 3.37 5.55 14.44
N ARG A 27 3.57 5.86 15.72
CA ARG A 27 3.96 7.19 16.19
C ARG A 27 5.31 7.61 15.57
N ILE A 28 6.31 6.72 15.62
CA ILE A 28 7.63 6.96 15.03
C ILE A 28 7.52 7.16 13.52
N ILE A 29 6.73 6.33 12.82
CA ILE A 29 6.53 6.49 11.36
C ILE A 29 5.92 7.86 11.06
N LEU A 30 4.87 8.28 11.78
CA LEU A 30 4.22 9.56 11.56
C LEU A 30 5.17 10.74 11.84
N GLU A 31 5.91 10.69 12.94
CA GLU A 31 6.88 11.73 13.32
C GLU A 31 8.02 11.83 12.29
N THR A 32 8.62 10.70 11.92
CA THR A 32 9.71 10.67 10.95
C THR A 32 9.25 11.08 9.56
N THR A 33 8.03 10.69 9.15
CA THR A 33 7.45 11.12 7.86
C THR A 33 7.21 12.63 7.84
N TRP A 34 6.66 13.18 8.92
CA TRP A 34 6.42 14.62 9.04
C TRP A 34 7.74 15.40 8.96
N ASN A 35 8.73 15.02 9.77
CA ASN A 35 10.05 15.65 9.76
C ASN A 35 10.71 15.56 8.37
N SER A 36 10.54 14.45 7.66
CA SER A 36 11.07 14.31 6.30
C SER A 36 10.43 15.28 5.29
N CYS A 37 9.24 15.82 5.58
CA CYS A 37 8.55 16.78 4.71
C CYS A 37 8.92 18.24 4.99
N ILE A 38 9.45 18.56 6.17
CA ILE A 38 9.60 19.95 6.65
C ILE A 38 10.96 20.29 7.27
N CYS A 39 11.79 19.30 7.62
CA CYS A 39 13.06 19.57 8.25
C CYS A 39 14.10 19.96 7.21
N ASP A 40 14.89 20.98 7.56
CA ASP A 40 16.05 21.42 6.81
C ASP A 40 17.02 20.26 6.55
N ASN A 41 17.77 20.37 5.45
CA ASN A 41 18.76 19.36 5.11
C ASN A 41 19.82 19.27 6.23
N PRO A 42 20.00 18.10 6.88
CA PRO A 42 20.85 17.98 8.06
C PRO A 42 22.34 18.19 7.78
N ASP A 43 22.78 17.96 6.53
CA ASP A 43 24.19 18.09 6.13
C ASP A 43 24.53 19.51 5.68
N THR A 44 23.58 20.23 5.08
CA THR A 44 23.81 21.55 4.45
C THR A 44 23.14 22.71 5.19
N GLY A 45 22.18 22.44 6.07
CA GLY A 45 21.37 23.45 6.76
C GLY A 45 20.44 24.24 5.84
N VAL A 46 20.25 23.79 4.60
CA VAL A 46 19.35 24.48 3.64
C VAL A 46 17.90 24.24 4.07
N PRO A 47 17.08 25.31 4.18
CA PRO A 47 15.67 25.18 4.47
C PRO A 47 14.96 24.30 3.47
N PHE A 48 14.10 23.40 3.95
CA PHE A 48 13.36 22.48 3.10
C PHE A 48 11.88 22.47 3.45
N THR A 49 11.04 22.42 2.44
CA THR A 49 9.62 22.11 2.57
C THR A 49 9.22 21.37 1.31
N ALA A 50 8.55 20.23 1.46
CA ALA A 50 8.14 19.42 0.32
C ALA A 50 7.05 20.13 -0.49
N ASP A 51 7.23 20.25 -1.80
CA ASP A 51 6.20 20.69 -2.74
C ASP A 51 5.30 19.54 -3.23
N VAL A 52 5.80 18.30 -3.11
CA VAL A 52 5.13 17.07 -3.55
C VAL A 52 5.66 15.88 -2.74
N ILE A 53 4.78 14.90 -2.47
CA ILE A 53 5.16 13.64 -1.82
C ILE A 53 5.05 12.50 -2.85
N ILE A 54 6.13 11.73 -2.98
CA ILE A 54 6.12 10.45 -3.72
C ILE A 54 6.39 9.34 -2.71
N ALA A 55 5.41 8.47 -2.49
CA ALA A 55 5.48 7.46 -1.44
C ALA A 55 5.06 6.09 -1.96
N ASN A 56 5.58 5.04 -1.33
CA ASN A 56 5.02 3.71 -1.51
C ASN A 56 3.82 3.50 -0.57
N PRO A 57 2.82 2.67 -0.93
CA PRO A 57 1.71 2.35 -0.03
C PRO A 57 2.12 1.88 1.38
N PRO A 58 3.17 1.04 1.57
CA PRO A 58 3.54 0.56 2.90
C PRO A 58 4.33 1.56 3.75
N SER A 59 4.62 2.78 3.27
CA SER A 59 5.34 3.79 4.07
C SER A 59 4.48 4.32 5.21
N PHE A 60 3.15 4.33 5.04
CA PHE A 60 2.19 4.95 5.96
C PHE A 60 2.50 6.44 6.24
N GLY A 61 1.57 7.17 6.86
CA GLY A 61 1.75 8.58 7.27
C GLY A 61 1.77 9.65 6.17
N HIS A 62 2.19 9.30 4.95
CA HIS A 62 2.31 10.22 3.81
C HIS A 62 0.97 10.90 3.44
N ILE A 63 -0.17 10.22 3.58
CA ILE A 63 -1.50 10.80 3.33
C ILE A 63 -1.76 11.96 4.30
N HIS A 64 -1.50 11.76 5.59
CA HIS A 64 -1.73 12.78 6.61
C HIS A 64 -0.81 13.99 6.46
N CYS A 65 0.45 13.75 6.06
CA CYS A 65 1.40 14.83 5.80
C CYS A 65 0.99 15.65 4.57
N ALA A 66 0.60 14.99 3.48
CA ALA A 66 0.14 15.65 2.26
C ALA A 66 -1.12 16.50 2.51
N GLU A 67 -2.10 15.94 3.23
CA GLU A 67 -3.33 16.64 3.60
C GLU A 67 -3.03 17.88 4.46
N LYS A 68 -2.13 17.74 5.44
CA LYS A 68 -1.76 18.84 6.34
C LYS A 68 -1.00 19.97 5.63
N LEU A 69 -0.14 19.62 4.67
CA LEU A 69 0.67 20.57 3.89
C LEU A 69 -0.08 21.14 2.69
N GLY A 70 -1.16 20.49 2.25
CA GLY A 70 -1.92 20.90 1.06
C GLY A 70 -1.17 20.64 -0.25
N ILE A 71 -0.32 19.61 -0.29
CA ILE A 71 0.55 19.29 -1.44
C ILE A 71 0.14 17.99 -2.14
N PRO A 72 0.45 17.80 -3.44
CA PRO A 72 0.14 16.58 -4.16
C PRO A 72 0.84 15.35 -3.57
N LEU A 73 0.13 14.22 -3.58
CA LEU A 73 0.63 12.92 -3.16
C LEU A 73 0.53 11.90 -4.31
N HIS A 74 1.68 11.39 -4.74
CA HIS A 74 1.79 10.31 -5.70
C HIS A 74 2.14 9.01 -4.99
N ILE A 75 1.22 8.04 -5.04
CA ILE A 75 1.45 6.70 -4.51
C ILE A 75 2.00 5.81 -5.62
N VAL A 76 3.21 5.32 -5.42
CA VAL A 76 3.94 4.48 -6.39
C VAL A 76 4.35 3.18 -5.72
N PHE A 77 3.92 2.07 -6.29
CA PHE A 77 4.40 0.77 -5.85
C PHE A 77 5.74 0.45 -6.51
N GLY A 78 6.75 0.12 -5.71
CA GLY A 78 8.12 -0.11 -6.19
C GLY A 78 8.32 -1.43 -6.94
N MET A 79 7.26 -2.24 -7.11
CA MET A 79 7.31 -3.47 -7.87
C MET A 79 6.33 -3.43 -9.05
N PRO A 80 6.67 -4.07 -10.17
CA PRO A 80 5.83 -4.07 -11.37
C PRO A 80 4.55 -4.89 -11.17
N TRP A 81 3.44 -4.37 -11.71
CA TRP A 81 2.15 -5.08 -11.81
C TRP A 81 1.96 -5.78 -13.15
N SER A 82 2.80 -5.43 -14.13
CA SER A 82 2.84 -6.08 -15.44
C SER A 82 3.88 -7.19 -15.43
N GLU A 83 3.65 -8.22 -16.23
CA GLU A 83 4.54 -9.36 -16.37
C GLU A 83 5.98 -8.90 -16.67
N THR A 84 6.94 -9.44 -15.93
CA THR A 84 8.36 -9.17 -16.17
C THR A 84 9.15 -10.46 -16.29
N ARG A 85 10.24 -10.42 -17.07
CA ARG A 85 11.17 -11.54 -17.18
C ARG A 85 12.09 -11.69 -15.97
N GLN A 86 12.31 -10.61 -15.23
CA GLN A 86 13.36 -10.51 -14.23
C GLN A 86 12.86 -10.77 -12.80
N PHE A 87 11.59 -10.51 -12.52
CA PHE A 87 11.02 -10.64 -11.18
C PHE A 87 9.65 -11.32 -11.22
N PRO A 88 9.38 -12.26 -10.29
CA PRO A 88 8.05 -12.82 -10.12
C PRO A 88 7.10 -11.76 -9.57
N HIS A 89 5.80 -12.04 -9.63
CA HIS A 89 4.77 -11.18 -9.11
C HIS A 89 4.98 -10.96 -7.59
N PRO A 90 4.88 -9.72 -7.07
CA PRO A 90 5.15 -9.34 -5.67
C PRO A 90 4.41 -10.15 -4.60
N PHE A 91 3.21 -10.60 -4.95
CA PHE A 91 2.34 -11.40 -4.08
C PHE A 91 2.35 -12.90 -4.40
N SER A 92 3.22 -13.35 -5.28
CA SER A 92 3.42 -14.78 -5.48
C SER A 92 4.20 -15.36 -4.30
N LEU A 93 3.65 -16.40 -3.67
CA LEU A 93 4.32 -17.16 -2.61
C LEU A 93 5.26 -18.17 -3.27
N SER A 94 6.36 -17.72 -3.88
CA SER A 94 7.41 -18.64 -4.36
C SER A 94 8.55 -18.70 -3.34
N GLU A 95 8.73 -19.86 -2.69
CA GLU A 95 9.84 -20.11 -1.76
C GLU A 95 11.21 -20.11 -2.45
N ASP A 96 11.20 -20.38 -3.76
CA ASP A 96 12.39 -20.38 -4.61
C ASP A 96 12.75 -18.96 -5.09
N ARG A 97 13.88 -18.45 -4.59
CA ARG A 97 14.48 -17.16 -5.00
C ARG A 97 15.18 -17.23 -6.36
N ASN A 98 14.81 -18.15 -7.24
CA ASN A 98 15.46 -18.30 -8.53
C ASN A 98 14.81 -17.36 -9.56
N TYR A 99 15.13 -16.07 -9.45
CA TYR A 99 14.59 -14.95 -10.25
C TYR A 99 14.81 -15.08 -11.76
N GLN A 100 15.63 -16.04 -12.20
CA GLN A 100 16.04 -16.21 -13.60
C GLN A 100 15.14 -17.15 -14.41
N ASN A 101 14.05 -17.67 -13.83
CA ASN A 101 13.13 -18.52 -14.57
C ASN A 101 11.98 -17.69 -15.18
N TYR A 102 12.10 -17.39 -16.47
CA TYR A 102 11.11 -16.60 -17.22
C TYR A 102 9.70 -17.19 -17.14
N GLU A 103 9.54 -18.49 -17.37
CA GLU A 103 8.21 -19.14 -17.35
C GLU A 103 7.58 -19.05 -15.98
N ARG A 104 8.36 -19.27 -14.91
CA ARG A 104 7.85 -19.13 -13.53
C ARG A 104 7.46 -17.68 -13.22
N ASN A 105 8.25 -16.71 -13.67
CA ASN A 105 7.92 -15.31 -13.48
C ASN A 105 6.61 -15.00 -14.20
N ARG A 106 6.43 -15.41 -15.46
CA ARG A 106 5.18 -15.27 -16.21
C ARG A 106 3.98 -15.91 -15.50
N GLU A 107 4.10 -17.18 -15.14
CA GLU A 107 3.06 -17.94 -14.42
C GLU A 107 2.66 -17.24 -13.12
N SER A 108 3.60 -16.62 -12.42
CA SER A 108 3.30 -15.90 -11.17
C SER A 108 2.35 -14.70 -11.38
N TYR A 109 2.45 -13.99 -12.51
CA TYR A 109 1.52 -12.90 -12.85
C TYR A 109 0.17 -13.46 -13.30
N GLU A 110 0.16 -14.50 -14.13
CA GLU A 110 -1.07 -15.14 -14.61
C GLU A 110 -1.92 -15.70 -13.44
N ASN A 111 -1.27 -16.37 -12.48
CA ASN A 111 -1.92 -16.91 -11.30
C ASN A 111 -2.60 -15.82 -10.46
N ILE A 112 -1.94 -14.68 -10.28
CA ILE A 112 -2.51 -13.56 -9.53
C ILE A 112 -3.63 -12.89 -10.32
N ALA A 113 -3.47 -12.69 -11.64
CA ALA A 113 -4.53 -12.14 -12.49
C ALA A 113 -5.79 -13.00 -12.46
N LYS A 114 -5.63 -14.33 -12.49
CA LYS A 114 -6.74 -15.28 -12.32
C LYS A 114 -7.39 -15.16 -10.95
N LEU A 115 -6.60 -15.12 -9.88
CA LEU A 115 -7.12 -14.95 -8.51
C LEU A 115 -7.94 -13.66 -8.37
N VAL A 116 -7.45 -12.55 -8.91
CA VAL A 116 -8.16 -11.26 -8.92
C VAL A 116 -9.47 -11.38 -9.70
N SER A 117 -9.44 -11.96 -10.90
CA SER A 117 -10.63 -12.16 -11.74
C SER A 117 -11.68 -13.05 -11.05
N ASP A 118 -11.25 -14.14 -10.43
CA ASP A 118 -12.12 -15.05 -9.67
C ASP A 118 -12.71 -14.37 -8.42
N SER A 119 -11.96 -13.46 -7.79
CA SER A 119 -12.49 -12.67 -6.67
C SER A 119 -13.54 -11.65 -7.14
N GLN A 120 -13.27 -10.90 -8.21
CA GLN A 120 -14.17 -9.87 -8.72
C GLN A 120 -15.49 -10.48 -9.24
N SER A 121 -15.42 -11.64 -9.90
CA SER A 121 -16.62 -12.37 -10.33
C SER A 121 -17.48 -12.88 -9.16
N ARG A 122 -16.86 -13.22 -8.01
CA ARG A 122 -17.59 -13.55 -6.77
C ARG A 122 -18.19 -12.32 -6.08
N PHE A 123 -17.54 -11.15 -6.20
CA PHE A 123 -18.06 -9.87 -5.70
C PHE A 123 -19.06 -9.19 -6.65
N SER A 124 -19.25 -9.71 -7.86
CA SER A 124 -20.37 -9.37 -8.75
C SER A 124 -21.69 -9.94 -8.22
N MET A 125 -22.06 -9.60 -6.98
CA MET A 125 -23.47 -9.34 -6.67
C MET A 125 -23.90 -8.14 -7.52
N PRO A 126 -25.14 -8.09 -8.03
CA PRO A 126 -25.57 -7.02 -8.91
C PRO A 126 -25.56 -5.69 -8.15
N CYS A 127 -24.49 -4.92 -8.26
CA CYS A 127 -24.40 -3.52 -7.86
C CYS A 127 -25.17 -2.64 -8.88
N GLY A 128 -26.43 -3.00 -9.12
CA GLY A 128 -27.34 -2.34 -10.05
C GLY A 128 -28.37 -1.43 -9.39
N THR A 129 -28.44 -1.38 -8.05
CA THR A 129 -29.58 -0.72 -7.37
C THR A 129 -29.20 0.48 -6.50
N LEU A 130 -27.92 0.83 -6.34
CA LEU A 130 -27.54 1.87 -5.36
C LEU A 130 -26.82 3.12 -5.92
N LEU A 131 -26.62 3.22 -7.24
CA LEU A 131 -25.90 4.35 -7.86
C LEU A 131 -26.72 5.23 -8.80
N VAL A 132 -28.03 4.99 -8.95
CA VAL A 132 -28.90 5.83 -9.80
C VAL A 132 -29.83 6.76 -9.00
N ASN A 133 -30.09 6.52 -7.71
CA ASN A 133 -31.04 7.34 -6.92
C ASN A 133 -30.46 8.60 -6.25
N MET A 134 -29.17 8.92 -6.41
CA MET A 134 -28.60 10.17 -5.90
C MET A 134 -28.43 11.28 -6.95
N LEU A 135 -28.80 11.03 -8.22
CA LEU A 135 -28.68 12.02 -9.31
C LEU A 135 -30.00 12.40 -10.00
N THR A 136 -31.16 11.93 -9.53
CA THR A 136 -32.47 12.28 -10.13
C THR A 136 -33.48 12.90 -9.18
N ASN A 137 -33.12 13.25 -7.94
CA ASN A 137 -33.99 14.04 -7.05
C ASN A 137 -33.52 15.50 -6.93
N ASN A 138 -33.45 16.17 -8.07
CA ASN A 138 -33.50 17.63 -8.17
C ASN A 138 -34.06 17.97 -9.56
N ASN A 139 -35.38 17.86 -9.69
CA ASN A 139 -36.25 18.68 -10.54
C ASN A 139 -37.71 18.34 -10.21
#